data_AF-A0A958CNB4-F1
#
_entry.id   AF-A0A958CNB4-F1
#
_cell.length_a   1.000
_cell.length_b   1.000
_cell.length_c   1.000
_cell.angle_alpha   90.00
_cell.angle_beta   90.00
_cell.angle_gamma   90.00
#
_symmetry.space_group_name_H-M   'P 1'
#
loop_
_entity.id
_entity.type
_entity.pdbx_description
1 polymer ?
#
loop_
_entity_poly.entity_id
_entity_poly.type
_entity_poly.pdbx_seq_one_letter_code
_entity_poly.pdbx_strand_id
1 'polypeptide(L)'
;TTPEAAQKTGTWLPASRVAWLEGIIDDVGVQVEIPPAFIVTGDSYPGALLDVARTVCRRAERHVAKLHHQAMLSNVEALRYLNRLSSLLFALSRLEDKAAGVEQFTLARLENRS
;
A
#
# COMPACT_ATOMS: atom_id res chain seq x y z
N THR A 1 -33.73 4.32 19.42
CA THR A 1 -32.74 5.23 20.02
C THR A 1 -31.37 4.61 19.88
N THR A 2 -30.69 4.88 18.76
CA THR A 2 -29.29 4.47 18.59
C THR A 2 -28.46 5.73 18.81
N PRO A 3 -27.54 5.74 19.79
CA PRO A 3 -26.81 6.94 20.11
C PRO A 3 -25.89 7.29 18.93
N GLU A 4 -26.08 8.51 18.45
CA GLU A 4 -25.00 9.42 18.07
C GLU A 4 -23.80 8.71 17.42
N ALA A 5 -23.86 8.59 16.09
CA ALA A 5 -22.67 8.41 15.29
C ALA A 5 -21.73 9.56 15.65
N ALA A 6 -20.84 9.30 16.62
CA ALA A 6 -19.94 10.28 17.17
C ALA A 6 -19.20 10.91 16.00
N GLN A 7 -19.62 12.11 15.67
CA GLN A 7 -19.03 12.93 14.64
C GLN A 7 -17.61 13.17 15.15
N LYS A 8 -16.64 12.37 14.69
CA LYS A 8 -15.22 12.60 14.94
C LYS A 8 -14.84 13.83 14.14
N THR A 9 -15.29 14.98 14.62
CA THR A 9 -15.03 16.32 14.11
C THR A 9 -13.65 16.69 14.62
N GLY A 10 -12.62 16.13 14.00
CA GLY A 10 -11.23 16.35 14.33
C GLY A 10 -10.31 15.53 13.43
N THR A 11 -9.07 15.98 13.26
CA THR A 11 -8.01 15.30 12.50
C THR A 11 -7.59 14.01 13.23
N TRP A 12 -8.43 12.98 13.14
CA TRP A 12 -8.25 11.68 13.82
C TRP A 12 -7.05 10.89 13.31
N LEU A 13 -6.53 11.26 12.13
CA LEU A 13 -5.30 10.74 11.57
C LEU A 13 -4.36 11.91 11.30
N PRO A 14 -3.28 12.05 12.08
CA PRO A 14 -2.32 13.13 11.88
C PRO A 14 -1.32 12.79 10.77
N ALA A 15 -0.77 13.83 10.12
CA ALA A 15 0.26 13.69 9.08
C ALA A 15 1.53 12.94 9.55
N SER A 16 1.81 12.95 10.87
CA SER A 16 2.92 12.17 11.44
C SER A 16 2.79 10.66 11.22
N ARG A 17 1.56 10.14 11.04
CA ARG A 17 1.35 8.73 10.69
C ARG A 17 1.71 8.42 9.25
N VAL A 18 1.59 9.39 8.35
CA VAL A 18 2.05 9.27 6.95
C VAL A 18 3.57 9.29 6.92
N ALA A 19 4.19 10.26 7.61
CA ALA A 19 5.65 10.34 7.74
C ALA A 19 6.25 9.07 8.36
N TRP A 20 5.56 8.48 9.36
CA TRP A 20 5.96 7.20 9.94
C TRP A 20 5.98 6.06 8.91
N LEU A 21 4.99 5.98 8.02
CA LEU A 21 5.00 4.99 6.93
C LEU A 21 6.13 5.25 5.93
N GLU A 22 6.40 6.50 5.60
CA GLU A 22 7.50 6.89 4.71
C GLU A 22 8.85 6.45 5.26
N GLY A 23 9.12 6.67 6.55
CA GLY A 23 10.34 6.18 7.19
C GLY A 23 10.50 4.65 7.11
N ILE A 24 9.42 3.89 7.30
CA ILE A 24 9.48 2.43 7.17
C ILE A 24 9.72 2.01 5.71
N ILE A 25 9.11 2.71 4.74
CA ILE A 25 9.33 2.43 3.32
C ILE A 25 10.80 2.63 2.96
N ASP A 26 11.42 3.71 3.46
CA ASP A 26 12.84 3.98 3.23
C ASP A 26 13.72 2.88 3.87
N ASP A 27 13.43 2.49 5.12
CA ASP A 27 14.15 1.42 5.84
C ASP A 27 14.04 0.05 5.16
N VAL A 28 12.89 -0.26 4.53
CA VAL A 28 12.70 -1.49 3.75
C VAL A 28 13.36 -1.37 2.38
N GLY A 29 13.28 -0.20 1.75
CA GLY A 29 13.83 0.08 0.43
C GLY A 29 15.34 -0.09 0.35
N VAL A 30 16.08 0.19 1.43
CA VAL A 30 17.53 -0.05 1.48
C VAL A 30 17.90 -1.54 1.53
N GLN A 31 16.96 -2.44 1.83
CA GLN A 31 17.22 -3.88 1.96
C GLN A 31 16.93 -4.67 0.67
N VAL A 32 16.20 -4.06 -0.27
CA VAL A 32 15.73 -4.72 -1.49
C VAL A 32 15.91 -3.82 -2.69
N GLU A 33 16.66 -4.28 -3.69
CA GLU A 33 16.79 -3.58 -4.96
C GLU A 33 15.57 -3.84 -5.82
N ILE A 34 14.71 -2.84 -5.99
CA ILE A 34 13.49 -2.95 -6.78
C ILE A 34 13.78 -2.48 -8.22
N PRO A 35 13.68 -3.36 -9.23
CA PRO A 35 13.91 -2.97 -10.61
C PRO A 35 12.88 -1.94 -11.10
N PRO A 36 13.26 -1.04 -12.04
CA PRO A 36 12.35 -0.06 -12.63
C PRO A 36 11.41 -0.69 -13.68
N ALA A 37 10.75 -1.78 -13.31
CA ALA A 37 9.84 -2.56 -14.16
C ALA A 37 8.65 -3.06 -13.35
N PHE A 38 7.58 -3.45 -14.04
CA PHE A 38 6.45 -4.10 -13.38
C PHE A 38 6.85 -5.49 -12.90
N ILE A 39 6.72 -5.72 -11.60
CA ILE A 39 6.95 -7.01 -10.96
C ILE A 39 5.60 -7.75 -10.85
N VAL A 40 5.58 -9.02 -11.24
CA VAL A 40 4.45 -9.91 -11.07
C VAL A 40 4.28 -10.23 -9.59
N THR A 41 3.04 -10.28 -9.14
CA THR A 41 2.73 -10.59 -7.73
C THR A 41 2.85 -12.07 -7.46
N GLY A 42 3.36 -12.42 -6.28
CA GLY A 42 3.33 -13.79 -5.77
C GLY A 42 4.52 -14.67 -6.18
N ASP A 43 5.70 -14.08 -6.35
CA ASP A 43 6.96 -14.82 -6.49
C ASP A 43 7.25 -15.71 -5.26
N SER A 44 6.70 -15.36 -4.08
CA SER A 44 6.69 -16.21 -2.88
C SER A 44 5.33 -16.25 -2.20
N TYR A 45 5.09 -17.24 -1.34
CA TYR A 45 3.84 -17.34 -0.58
C TYR A 45 3.65 -16.17 0.42
N PRO A 46 4.63 -15.81 1.28
CA PRO A 46 4.48 -14.65 2.15
C PRO A 46 4.36 -13.32 1.36
N GLY A 47 5.13 -13.16 0.29
CA GLY A 47 5.02 -12.01 -0.62
C GLY A 47 3.64 -11.91 -1.27
N ALA A 48 3.06 -13.04 -1.71
CA ALA A 48 1.71 -13.09 -2.27
C ALA A 48 0.63 -12.62 -1.28
N LEU A 49 0.73 -12.99 0.00
CA LEU A 49 -0.21 -12.54 1.04
C LEU A 49 -0.16 -11.02 1.22
N LEU A 50 1.04 -10.43 1.19
CA LEU A 50 1.23 -8.99 1.24
C LEU A 50 0.68 -8.29 0.00
N ASP A 51 0.84 -8.89 -1.19
CA ASP A 51 0.22 -8.38 -2.41
C ASP A 51 -1.31 -8.44 -2.34
N VAL A 52 -1.90 -9.50 -1.77
CA VAL A 52 -3.36 -9.55 -1.51
C VAL A 52 -3.77 -8.43 -0.56
N ALA A 53 -3.08 -8.24 0.57
CA ALA A 53 -3.35 -7.14 1.50
C ALA A 53 -3.26 -5.77 0.80
N ARG A 54 -2.28 -5.60 -0.10
CA ARG A 54 -2.10 -4.40 -0.91
C ARG A 54 -3.32 -4.13 -1.79
N THR A 55 -3.91 -5.15 -2.43
CA THR A 55 -5.14 -4.98 -3.22
C THR A 55 -6.32 -4.53 -2.37
N VAL A 56 -6.45 -5.04 -1.13
CA VAL A 56 -7.48 -4.62 -0.18
C VAL A 56 -7.27 -3.15 0.21
N CYS A 57 -6.04 -2.75 0.51
CA CYS A 57 -5.69 -1.36 0.81
C CYS A 57 -6.01 -0.41 -0.36
N ARG A 58 -5.68 -0.80 -1.61
CA ARG A 58 -6.04 -0.05 -2.82
C ARG A 58 -7.56 0.05 -3.02
N ARG A 59 -8.31 -1.00 -2.68
CA ARG A 59 -9.78 -0.95 -2.73
C ARG A 59 -10.33 0.04 -1.71
N ALA A 60 -9.82 0.02 -0.47
CA ALA A 60 -10.19 1.00 0.54
C ALA A 60 -9.85 2.44 0.10
N GLU A 61 -8.66 2.66 -0.46
CA GLU A 61 -8.23 3.96 -1.01
C GLU A 61 -9.24 4.49 -2.04
N ARG A 62 -9.69 3.66 -2.99
CA ARG A 62 -10.71 4.05 -3.99
C ARG A 62 -12.03 4.47 -3.35
N HIS A 63 -12.49 3.78 -2.31
CA HIS A 63 -13.71 4.17 -1.59
C HIS A 63 -13.52 5.49 -0.85
N VAL A 64 -12.39 5.68 -0.18
CA VAL A 64 -12.05 6.93 0.53
C VAL A 64 -11.89 8.10 -0.44
N ALA A 65 -11.29 7.87 -1.61
CA ALA A 65 -11.16 8.87 -2.67
C ALA A 65 -12.55 9.34 -3.17
N LYS A 66 -13.50 8.40 -3.32
CA LYS A 66 -14.89 8.74 -3.68
C LYS A 66 -15.54 9.62 -2.62
N LEU A 67 -15.42 9.26 -1.34
CA LEU A 67 -15.95 10.06 -0.23
C LEU A 67 -15.31 11.45 -0.15
N HIS A 68 -14.01 11.53 -0.38
CA HIS A 68 -13.29 12.80 -0.46
C HIS A 68 -13.81 13.67 -1.60
N HIS A 69 -14.01 13.11 -2.79
CA HIS A 69 -14.57 13.84 -3.93
C HIS A 69 -16.01 14.34 -3.67
N GLN A 70 -16.78 13.61 -2.87
CA GLN A 70 -18.13 14.01 -2.44
C GLN A 70 -18.14 15.00 -1.27
N ALA A 71 -16.97 15.52 -0.84
CA ALA A 71 -16.81 16.37 0.34
C ALA A 71 -17.34 15.74 1.65
N MET A 72 -17.43 14.40 1.71
CA MET A 72 -17.90 13.63 2.86
C MET A 72 -16.75 13.19 3.79
N LEU A 73 -15.50 13.52 3.43
CA LEU A 73 -14.32 13.22 4.22
C LEU A 73 -13.61 14.53 4.60
N SER A 74 -13.55 14.83 5.89
CA SER A 74 -12.87 16.02 6.41
C SER A 74 -11.35 15.86 6.50
N ASN A 75 -10.85 14.62 6.63
CA ASN A 75 -9.43 14.36 6.84
C ASN A 75 -8.75 13.78 5.59
N VAL A 76 -8.01 14.62 4.87
CA VAL A 76 -7.25 14.24 3.65
C VAL A 76 -6.10 13.25 3.93
N GLU A 77 -5.59 13.22 5.16
CA GLU A 77 -4.49 12.32 5.54
C GLU A 77 -4.88 10.86 5.42
N ALA A 78 -6.17 10.52 5.51
CA ALA A 78 -6.64 9.15 5.29
C ALA A 78 -6.32 8.64 3.88
N LEU A 79 -6.46 9.49 2.87
CA LEU A 79 -6.13 9.15 1.49
C LEU A 79 -4.61 8.98 1.31
N ARG A 80 -3.81 9.90 1.85
CA ARG A 80 -2.34 9.83 1.82
C ARG A 80 -1.81 8.59 2.56
N TYR A 81 -2.39 8.27 3.71
CA TYR A 81 -2.02 7.11 4.50
C TYR A 81 -2.31 5.81 3.77
N LEU A 82 -3.50 5.64 3.20
CA LEU A 82 -3.81 4.48 2.37
C LEU A 82 -2.91 4.41 1.14
N ASN A 83 -2.54 5.58 0.59
CA ASN A 83 -1.58 5.68 -0.50
C ASN A 83 -0.23 5.04 -0.13
N ARG A 84 0.37 5.50 0.98
CA ARG A 84 1.66 5.03 1.50
C ARG A 84 1.61 3.62 2.04
N LEU A 85 0.52 3.22 2.69
CA LEU A 85 0.38 1.87 3.21
C LEU A 85 0.47 0.82 2.09
N SER A 86 -0.07 1.07 0.90
CA SER A 86 0.14 0.12 -0.20
C SER A 86 1.57 0.08 -0.71
N SER A 87 2.27 1.22 -0.68
CA SER A 87 3.69 1.28 -1.05
C SER A 87 4.53 0.47 -0.07
N LEU A 88 4.23 0.58 1.23
CA LEU A 88 4.85 -0.25 2.25
C LEU A 88 4.55 -1.74 2.03
N LEU A 89 3.28 -2.11 1.79
CA LEU A 89 2.90 -3.50 1.52
C LEU A 89 3.60 -4.05 0.26
N PHE A 90 3.82 -3.20 -0.75
CA PHE A 90 4.61 -3.58 -1.92
C PHE A 90 6.09 -3.81 -1.57
N ALA A 91 6.72 -2.90 -0.83
CA ALA A 91 8.12 -3.03 -0.43
C ALA A 91 8.34 -4.27 0.46
N LEU A 92 7.46 -4.50 1.43
CA LEU A 92 7.50 -5.69 2.29
C LEU A 92 7.29 -6.98 1.48
N SER A 93 6.41 -6.97 0.48
CA SER A 93 6.21 -8.13 -0.39
C SER A 93 7.51 -8.52 -1.10
N ARG A 94 8.28 -7.54 -1.59
CA ARG A 94 9.60 -7.78 -2.21
C ARG A 94 10.67 -8.22 -1.21
N LEU A 95 10.60 -7.73 0.03
CA LEU A 95 11.50 -8.18 1.11
C LEU A 95 11.24 -9.66 1.46
N GLU A 96 9.98 -10.04 1.57
CA GLU A 96 9.59 -11.44 1.81
C GLU A 96 9.94 -12.36 0.63
N ASP A 97 9.74 -11.91 -0.61
CA ASP A 97 10.17 -12.65 -1.80
C ASP A 97 11.68 -12.95 -1.74
N LYS A 98 12.50 -11.93 -1.42
CA LYS A 98 13.95 -12.10 -1.23
C LYS A 98 14.27 -13.06 -0.08
N ALA A 99 13.59 -12.95 1.06
CA ALA A 99 13.78 -13.83 2.20
C ALA A 99 13.39 -15.30 1.89
N ALA A 100 12.44 -15.50 0.98
CA ALA A 100 12.04 -16.82 0.48
C ALA A 100 12.98 -17.39 -0.59
N GLY A 101 14.07 -16.69 -0.93
CA GLY A 101 15.06 -17.14 -1.92
C GLY A 101 14.76 -16.77 -3.36
N VAL A 102 13.84 -15.82 -3.60
CA VAL A 102 13.62 -15.26 -4.95
C VAL A 102 14.79 -14.33 -5.28
N GLU A 103 15.73 -14.81 -6.10
CA GLU A 103 16.91 -14.04 -6.51
C GLU A 103 16.60 -12.98 -7.58
N GLN A 104 15.62 -13.25 -8.44
CA GLN A 104 15.19 -12.38 -9.53
C GLN A 104 13.67 -12.30 -9.56
N PHE A 105 13.13 -11.09 -9.46
CA PHE A 105 11.70 -10.87 -9.54
C PHE A 105 11.16 -11.20 -10.94
N THR A 106 10.00 -11.84 -10.99
CA THR A 106 9.31 -12.08 -12.25
C THR A 106 8.84 -10.75 -12.80
N LEU A 107 9.39 -10.31 -13.93
CA LEU A 107 8.98 -9.07 -14.57
C LEU A 107 7.83 -9.32 -15.52
N ALA A 108 6.80 -8.46 -15.47
CA ALA A 108 5.71 -8.43 -16.43
C ALA A 108 6.22 -7.83 -17.75
N ARG A 109 7.06 -8.55 -18.47
CA ARG A 109 7.38 -8.20 -19.85
C ARG A 109 6.14 -8.54 -20.68
N LEU A 110 5.61 -7.56 -21.43
CA LEU A 110 4.79 -7.86 -22.59
C LEU A 110 5.73 -8.52 -23.60
N GLU A 111 5.93 -9.83 -23.51
CA GLU A 111 6.41 -10.56 -24.68
C GLU A 111 5.40 -10.28 -25.78
N ASN A 112 5.83 -9.52 -26.79
CA ASN A 112 5.17 -9.46 -28.08
C ASN A 112 4.99 -10.90 -28.54
N ARG A 113 3.80 -11.47 -28.28
CA ARG A 113 3.30 -12.64 -28.97
C ARG A 113 3.00 -12.16 -30.39
N SER A 114 4.05 -12.12 -31.21
CA SER A 114 3.97 -12.17 -32.67
C SER A 114 3.24 -13.43 -33.12
#